data_AF-Q7M7S5-F1
#
_entry.id   AF-Q7M7S5-F1
#
_cell.length_a   1.000
_cell.length_b   1.000
_cell.length_c   1.000
_cell.angle_alpha   90.00
_cell.angle_beta   90.00
_cell.angle_gamma   90.00
#
_symmetry.space_group_name_H-M   'P 1'
#
loop_
_entity.id
_entity.type
_entity.pdbx_description
1 polymer ?
#
loop_
_entity_poly.entity_id
_entity_poly.type
_entity_poly.pdbx_seq_one_letter_code
_entity_poly.pdbx_strand_id
1 'polypeptide(L)'
;MFLKSFRAKAIFTLFVFFSVGTLGLYLFLSHDYERMSQKNANKSLMMLSDSIFQTLRLSMNFGDREIVAGVIHDAKGIDGVKSIEVYKSEEVISFFGLNDTFTNKPEIKQIFEKKNQEINEVYEGNEHLIRLLKPLKADESCLSCHATSKEGEVLGVMDLELSLNETDHEIMSSKRSILLSMITAVVFGMLGLWIFFTKELITPLNNLILMASDLAMGEGDLTKRLKIKSEDEVGRASKFINTFIEKIQSTVAITKETSGQNLDMGNELKKNSTVLAKNSKEQLAFIESIETLTKEIGRNLDITEEYAVSTTQDLDLTRKTLEGFASHLSEVVEMIARDSSNQGQLVEKIHSLIAQANQIKEVLTVIADIADQTNLLALNAAIEAARAGEHGRGFAVVADEVRKLAERTQKSLSEIRATTNVITQSIDDVSEEIKNASSDIMEVSNRASTLIESANETREKLDHTMETSSSVVQKSTLIATRTKELIEMMGRIVLLSEDTKEVGEGLDRIAKGIVDKTIELDKELSRFKV
;
A
#
# COMPACT_ATOMS: atom_id res chain seq x y z
N MET A 1 -37.66 -14.40 -46.02
CA MET A 1 -36.46 -13.54 -45.97
C MET A 1 -36.75 -12.04 -45.68
N PHE A 2 -38.01 -11.57 -45.64
CA PHE A 2 -38.33 -10.14 -45.64
C PHE A 2 -38.48 -9.42 -44.27
N LEU A 3 -38.36 -10.11 -43.12
CA LEU A 3 -38.56 -9.49 -41.80
C LEU A 3 -37.29 -9.62 -40.93
N LYS A 4 -36.30 -8.76 -41.16
CA LYS A 4 -35.01 -8.79 -40.42
C LYS A 4 -35.07 -8.09 -39.06
N SER A 5 -35.88 -7.04 -38.90
CA SER A 5 -35.99 -6.28 -37.63
C SER A 5 -37.17 -6.76 -36.80
N PHE A 6 -37.05 -6.66 -35.46
CA PHE A 6 -38.18 -6.91 -34.55
C PHE A 6 -39.39 -6.04 -34.91
N ARG A 7 -39.14 -4.76 -35.26
CA ARG A 7 -40.13 -3.83 -35.81
C ARG A 7 -40.92 -4.43 -36.96
N ALA A 8 -40.22 -4.93 -37.98
CA ALA A 8 -40.86 -5.46 -39.17
C ALA A 8 -41.72 -6.69 -38.80
N LYS A 9 -41.19 -7.58 -37.94
CA LYS A 9 -41.93 -8.76 -37.47
C LYS A 9 -43.21 -8.38 -36.72
N ALA A 10 -43.13 -7.48 -35.73
CA ALA A 10 -44.28 -7.06 -34.92
C ALA A 10 -45.36 -6.36 -35.75
N ILE A 11 -44.97 -5.38 -36.58
CA ILE A 11 -45.90 -4.65 -37.45
C ILE A 11 -46.53 -5.57 -38.49
N PHE A 12 -45.76 -6.49 -39.08
CA PHE A 12 -46.29 -7.45 -40.04
C PHE A 12 -47.30 -8.41 -39.41
N THR A 13 -47.03 -8.96 -38.23
CA THR A 13 -47.98 -9.83 -37.52
C THR A 13 -49.28 -9.10 -37.20
N LEU A 14 -49.19 -7.85 -36.72
CA LEU A 14 -50.38 -7.02 -36.47
C LEU A 14 -51.13 -6.70 -37.76
N PHE A 15 -50.43 -6.36 -38.84
CA PHE A 15 -51.03 -6.13 -40.15
C PHE A 15 -51.82 -7.34 -40.65
N VAL A 16 -51.23 -8.53 -40.55
CA VAL A 16 -51.90 -9.79 -40.93
C VAL A 16 -53.14 -10.01 -40.07
N PHE A 17 -53.04 -9.83 -38.76
CA PHE A 17 -54.16 -10.01 -37.84
C PHE A 17 -55.32 -9.03 -38.13
N PHE A 18 -55.00 -7.74 -38.29
CA PHE A 18 -56.01 -6.72 -38.63
C PHE A 18 -56.62 -6.97 -40.01
N SER A 19 -55.82 -7.33 -41.01
CA SER A 19 -56.30 -7.59 -42.38
C SER A 19 -57.22 -8.82 -42.45
N VAL A 20 -56.89 -9.89 -41.73
CA VAL A 20 -57.74 -11.09 -41.63
C VAL A 20 -59.02 -10.76 -40.87
N GLY A 21 -58.92 -10.00 -39.77
CA GLY A 21 -60.08 -9.58 -38.98
C GLY A 21 -61.04 -8.68 -39.77
N THR A 22 -60.52 -7.69 -40.50
CA THR A 22 -61.35 -6.80 -41.32
C THR A 22 -61.94 -7.50 -42.53
N LEU A 23 -61.21 -8.41 -43.17
CA LEU A 23 -61.76 -9.23 -44.25
C LEU A 23 -62.90 -10.12 -43.75
N GLY A 24 -62.73 -10.77 -42.59
CA GLY A 24 -63.78 -11.57 -41.96
C GLY A 24 -65.02 -10.74 -41.62
N LEU A 25 -64.83 -9.55 -41.04
CA LEU A 25 -65.92 -8.64 -40.70
C LEU A 25 -66.64 -8.10 -41.96
N TYR A 26 -65.90 -7.80 -43.02
CA TYR A 26 -66.48 -7.36 -44.30
C TYR A 26 -67.34 -8.45 -44.95
N LEU A 27 -66.84 -9.69 -44.99
CA LEU A 27 -67.59 -10.83 -45.52
C LEU A 27 -68.87 -11.09 -44.70
N PHE A 28 -68.75 -11.03 -43.37
CA PHE A 28 -69.90 -11.17 -42.47
C PHE A 28 -70.97 -10.10 -42.71
N LEU A 29 -70.57 -8.81 -42.75
CA LEU A 29 -71.51 -7.72 -43.00
C LEU A 29 -72.10 -7.79 -44.41
N SER A 30 -71.31 -8.11 -45.43
CA SER A 30 -71.80 -8.25 -46.81
C SER A 30 -72.89 -9.31 -46.92
N HIS A 31 -72.68 -10.47 -46.28
CA HIS A 31 -73.64 -11.57 -46.23
C HIS A 31 -74.91 -11.21 -45.45
N ASP A 32 -74.76 -10.52 -44.33
CA ASP A 32 -75.90 -10.06 -43.51
C ASP A 32 -76.74 -9.00 -44.24
N TYR A 33 -76.10 -8.07 -44.94
CA TYR A 33 -76.77 -7.06 -45.78
C TYR A 33 -77.59 -7.70 -46.92
N GLU A 34 -77.05 -8.70 -47.61
CA GLU A 34 -77.78 -9.43 -48.66
C GLU A 34 -79.01 -10.15 -48.10
N ARG A 35 -78.85 -10.88 -46.98
CA ARG A 35 -79.97 -11.54 -46.31
C ARG A 35 -81.05 -10.56 -45.85
N MET A 36 -80.63 -9.43 -45.27
CA MET A 36 -81.56 -8.41 -44.81
C MET A 36 -82.31 -7.76 -45.98
N SER A 37 -81.62 -7.51 -47.10
CA SER A 37 -82.23 -7.01 -48.33
C SER A 37 -83.31 -7.96 -48.87
N GLN A 38 -82.96 -9.23 -49.13
CA GLN A 38 -83.91 -10.23 -49.64
C GLN A 38 -85.12 -10.38 -48.73
N LYS A 39 -84.92 -10.37 -47.41
CA LYS A 39 -86.02 -10.44 -46.44
C LYS A 39 -86.94 -9.22 -46.53
N ASN A 40 -86.37 -8.02 -46.68
CA ASN A 40 -87.16 -6.79 -46.82
C ASN A 40 -87.88 -6.72 -48.17
N ALA A 41 -87.22 -7.10 -49.26
CA ALA A 41 -87.82 -7.19 -50.59
C ALA A 41 -89.05 -8.11 -50.61
N ASN A 42 -88.91 -9.33 -50.05
CA ASN A 42 -90.02 -10.28 -49.89
C ASN A 42 -91.17 -9.69 -49.08
N LYS A 43 -90.86 -9.01 -47.97
CA LYS A 43 -91.88 -8.39 -47.11
C LYS A 43 -92.62 -7.27 -47.82
N SER A 44 -91.90 -6.38 -48.52
CA SER A 44 -92.50 -5.29 -49.29
C SER A 44 -93.38 -5.81 -50.43
N LEU A 45 -92.92 -6.85 -51.14
CA LEU A 45 -93.68 -7.52 -52.19
C LEU A 45 -94.99 -8.09 -51.66
N MET A 46 -94.97 -8.76 -50.51
CA MET A 46 -96.18 -9.29 -49.87
C MET A 46 -97.15 -8.18 -49.43
N MET A 47 -96.65 -7.13 -48.78
CA MET A 47 -97.47 -5.98 -48.37
C MET A 47 -98.12 -5.27 -49.55
N LEU A 48 -97.35 -5.08 -50.62
CA LEU A 48 -97.83 -4.46 -51.86
C LEU A 48 -98.90 -5.33 -52.52
N SER A 49 -98.65 -6.63 -52.61
CA SER A 49 -99.60 -7.61 -53.13
C SER A 49 -100.91 -7.67 -52.35
N ASP A 50 -100.85 -7.66 -51.02
CA ASP A 50 -102.05 -7.57 -50.17
C ASP A 50 -102.83 -6.28 -50.42
N SER A 51 -102.13 -5.15 -50.50
CA SER A 51 -102.74 -3.84 -50.78
C SER A 51 -103.43 -3.80 -52.15
N ILE A 52 -102.75 -4.27 -53.20
CA ILE A 52 -103.33 -4.33 -54.56
C ILE A 52 -104.55 -5.25 -54.58
N PHE A 53 -104.48 -6.42 -53.95
CA PHE A 53 -105.61 -7.35 -53.91
C PHE A 53 -106.82 -6.78 -53.17
N GLN A 54 -106.62 -6.06 -52.05
CA GLN A 54 -107.71 -5.38 -51.34
C GLN A 54 -108.38 -4.32 -52.22
N THR A 55 -107.59 -3.51 -52.94
CA THR A 55 -108.11 -2.51 -53.88
C THR A 55 -108.86 -3.17 -55.04
N LEU A 56 -108.32 -4.27 -55.58
CA LEU A 56 -108.96 -5.05 -56.63
C LEU A 56 -110.31 -5.60 -56.17
N ARG A 57 -110.37 -6.17 -54.96
CA ARG A 57 -111.60 -6.67 -54.35
C ARG A 57 -112.64 -5.57 -54.15
N LEU A 58 -112.24 -4.39 -53.68
CA LEU A 58 -113.14 -3.24 -53.56
C LEU A 58 -113.68 -2.81 -54.92
N SER A 59 -112.84 -2.78 -55.96
CA SER A 59 -113.27 -2.44 -57.32
C SER A 59 -114.28 -3.44 -57.90
N MET A 60 -114.11 -4.74 -57.61
CA MET A 60 -115.03 -5.80 -58.05
C MET A 60 -116.45 -5.63 -57.46
N ASN A 61 -116.58 -5.09 -56.25
CA ASN A 61 -117.88 -4.84 -55.62
C ASN A 61 -118.72 -3.77 -56.34
N PHE A 62 -118.09 -2.89 -57.13
CA PHE A 62 -118.82 -1.89 -57.93
C PHE A 62 -119.44 -2.50 -59.21
N GLY A 63 -119.08 -3.73 -59.57
CA GLY A 63 -119.67 -4.44 -60.72
C GLY A 63 -119.25 -3.91 -62.10
N ASP A 64 -118.31 -2.97 -62.16
CA ASP A 64 -117.81 -2.37 -63.40
C ASP A 64 -116.43 -2.92 -63.78
N ARG A 65 -116.35 -3.52 -64.98
CA ARG A 65 -115.13 -4.11 -65.52
C ARG A 65 -114.06 -3.05 -65.84
N GLU A 66 -114.44 -1.84 -66.24
CA GLU A 66 -113.47 -0.76 -66.49
C GLU A 66 -112.79 -0.30 -65.21
N ILE A 67 -113.51 -0.25 -64.08
CA ILE A 67 -112.93 0.09 -62.78
C ILE A 67 -111.93 -0.97 -62.33
N VAL A 68 -112.27 -2.26 -62.46
CA VAL A 68 -111.35 -3.38 -62.12
C VAL A 68 -110.11 -3.37 -63.02
N ALA A 69 -110.27 -3.11 -64.32
CA ALA A 69 -109.13 -2.96 -65.24
C ALA A 69 -108.28 -1.73 -64.91
N GLY A 70 -108.91 -0.63 -64.49
CA GLY A 70 -108.26 0.59 -64.02
C GLY A 70 -107.36 0.35 -62.81
N VAL A 71 -107.83 -0.42 -61.81
CA VAL A 71 -107.00 -0.78 -60.64
C VAL A 71 -105.76 -1.58 -61.01
N ILE A 72 -105.87 -2.53 -61.96
CA ILE A 72 -104.70 -3.29 -62.44
C ILE A 72 -103.76 -2.38 -63.24
N HIS A 73 -104.29 -1.40 -63.97
CA HIS A 73 -103.48 -0.40 -64.67
C HIS A 73 -102.74 0.53 -63.71
N ASP A 74 -103.43 1.07 -62.70
CA ASP A 74 -102.84 1.94 -61.68
C ASP A 74 -101.77 1.19 -60.85
N ALA A 75 -101.99 -0.10 -60.59
CA ALA A 75 -101.02 -0.95 -59.91
C ALA A 75 -99.71 -1.11 -60.70
N LYS A 76 -99.74 -1.03 -62.05
CA LYS A 76 -98.50 -0.97 -62.88
C LYS A 76 -97.75 0.35 -62.72
N GLY A 77 -98.42 1.41 -62.27
CA GLY A 77 -97.80 2.70 -62.01
C GLY A 77 -97.15 2.83 -60.62
N ILE A 78 -97.25 1.81 -59.77
CA ILE A 78 -96.60 1.81 -58.45
C ILE A 78 -95.09 1.66 -58.64
N ASP A 79 -94.33 2.51 -57.95
CA ASP A 79 -92.88 2.54 -58.07
C ASP A 79 -92.26 1.19 -57.72
N GLY A 80 -91.37 0.71 -58.60
CA GLY A 80 -90.79 -0.63 -58.55
C GLY A 80 -91.63 -1.75 -59.17
N VAL A 81 -92.93 -1.59 -59.46
CA VAL A 81 -93.73 -2.65 -60.13
C VAL A 81 -93.38 -2.68 -61.62
N LYS A 82 -92.81 -3.81 -62.07
CA LYS A 82 -92.45 -4.02 -63.48
C LYS A 82 -93.65 -4.50 -64.28
N SER A 83 -94.36 -5.49 -63.75
CA SER A 83 -95.55 -6.05 -64.37
C SER A 83 -96.51 -6.53 -63.30
N ILE A 84 -97.81 -6.39 -63.61
CA ILE A 84 -98.88 -7.03 -62.84
C ILE A 84 -99.95 -7.53 -63.80
N GLU A 85 -100.30 -8.80 -63.67
CA GLU A 85 -101.37 -9.44 -64.42
C GLU A 85 -102.22 -10.30 -63.50
N VAL A 86 -103.54 -10.31 -63.72
CA VAL A 86 -104.46 -11.17 -62.98
C VAL A 86 -105.07 -12.17 -63.95
N TYR A 87 -104.61 -13.40 -63.85
CA TYR A 87 -105.16 -14.53 -64.59
C TYR A 87 -106.44 -15.00 -63.90
N LYS A 88 -107.51 -15.21 -64.66
CA LYS A 88 -108.83 -15.58 -64.14
C LYS A 88 -109.02 -17.10 -64.24
N SER A 89 -109.77 -17.71 -63.31
CA SER A 89 -110.10 -19.14 -63.39
C SER A 89 -111.08 -19.45 -64.52
N GLU A 90 -111.19 -20.71 -64.95
CA GLU A 90 -112.17 -21.12 -65.96
C GLU A 90 -113.62 -20.82 -65.52
N GLU A 91 -113.90 -20.97 -64.21
CA GLU A 91 -115.20 -20.66 -63.62
C GLU A 91 -115.51 -19.16 -63.68
N VAL A 92 -114.54 -18.30 -63.39
CA VAL A 92 -114.74 -16.84 -63.46
C VAL A 92 -114.96 -16.38 -64.91
N ILE A 93 -114.19 -16.93 -65.85
CA ILE A 93 -114.32 -16.58 -67.28
C ILE A 93 -115.70 -16.98 -67.80
N SER A 94 -116.13 -18.21 -67.53
CA SER A 94 -117.41 -18.74 -68.00
C SER A 94 -118.61 -18.06 -67.33
N PHE A 95 -118.56 -17.81 -66.02
CA PHE A 95 -119.68 -17.22 -65.27
C PHE A 95 -119.98 -15.77 -65.68
N PHE A 96 -118.94 -14.95 -65.90
CA PHE A 96 -119.10 -13.55 -66.32
C PHE A 96 -119.09 -13.35 -67.84
N GLY A 97 -119.03 -14.43 -68.64
CA GLY A 97 -119.00 -14.33 -70.11
C GLY A 97 -117.84 -13.51 -70.64
N LEU A 98 -116.67 -13.61 -70.00
CA LEU A 98 -115.51 -12.79 -70.34
C LEU A 98 -114.86 -13.27 -71.64
N ASN A 99 -114.46 -12.34 -72.51
CA ASN A 99 -113.62 -12.60 -73.69
C ASN A 99 -112.15 -12.95 -73.34
N ASP A 100 -111.91 -13.49 -72.14
CA ASP A 100 -110.60 -13.93 -71.67
C ASP A 100 -110.43 -15.43 -71.98
N THR A 101 -109.20 -15.88 -72.27
CA THR A 101 -108.90 -17.32 -72.38
C THR A 101 -108.18 -17.79 -71.11
N PHE A 102 -108.47 -19.02 -70.68
CA PHE A 102 -107.74 -19.59 -69.54
C PHE A 102 -106.25 -19.71 -69.89
N THR A 103 -105.39 -19.34 -68.94
CA THR A 103 -103.95 -19.22 -69.17
C THR A 103 -103.32 -20.55 -69.62
N ASN A 104 -102.40 -20.49 -70.58
CA ASN A 104 -101.60 -21.64 -71.01
C ASN A 104 -100.23 -21.72 -70.31
N LYS A 105 -99.90 -20.76 -69.44
CA LYS A 105 -98.63 -20.73 -68.72
C LYS A 105 -98.59 -21.84 -67.65
N PRO A 106 -97.63 -22.79 -67.70
CA PRO A 106 -97.59 -23.93 -66.77
C PRO A 106 -97.48 -23.51 -65.31
N GLU A 107 -96.66 -22.49 -65.04
CA GLU A 107 -96.42 -21.93 -63.71
C GLU A 107 -97.71 -21.38 -63.10
N ILE A 108 -98.53 -20.67 -63.88
CA ILE A 108 -99.79 -20.11 -63.40
C ILE A 108 -100.83 -21.21 -63.15
N LYS A 109 -100.92 -22.21 -64.04
CA LYS A 109 -101.81 -23.38 -63.84
C LYS A 109 -101.49 -24.12 -62.55
N GLN A 110 -100.20 -24.29 -62.26
CA GLN A 110 -99.75 -24.95 -61.04
C GLN A 110 -100.19 -24.20 -59.76
N ILE A 111 -100.28 -22.87 -59.79
CA ILE A 111 -100.77 -22.07 -58.66
C ILE A 111 -102.28 -22.21 -58.48
N PHE A 112 -103.06 -22.28 -59.58
CA PHE A 112 -104.49 -22.60 -59.50
C PHE A 112 -104.74 -23.97 -58.84
N GLU A 113 -103.91 -24.97 -59.14
CA GLU A 113 -104.02 -26.33 -58.56
C GLU A 113 -103.52 -26.42 -57.10
N LYS A 114 -102.30 -25.96 -56.83
CA LYS A 114 -101.67 -26.07 -55.49
C LYS A 114 -102.29 -25.11 -54.47
N LYS A 115 -102.91 -24.02 -54.93
CA LYS A 115 -103.45 -22.94 -54.10
C LYS A 115 -102.44 -22.31 -53.13
N ASN A 116 -101.15 -22.44 -53.37
CA ASN A 116 -100.10 -21.80 -52.58
C ASN A 116 -99.44 -20.71 -53.41
N GLN A 117 -99.07 -19.61 -52.75
CA GLN A 117 -98.26 -18.59 -53.41
C GLN A 117 -96.83 -19.11 -53.64
N GLU A 118 -96.21 -18.68 -54.72
CA GLU A 118 -94.79 -18.91 -55.00
C GLU A 118 -94.11 -17.55 -55.23
N ILE A 119 -92.93 -17.37 -54.62
CA ILE A 119 -92.08 -16.20 -54.83
C ILE A 119 -90.76 -16.70 -55.41
N ASN A 120 -90.40 -16.17 -56.59
CA ASN A 120 -89.19 -16.54 -57.30
C ASN A 120 -88.38 -15.28 -57.64
N GLU A 121 -87.07 -15.36 -57.53
CA GLU A 121 -86.17 -14.38 -58.14
C GLU A 121 -86.07 -14.66 -59.64
N VAL A 122 -86.26 -13.62 -60.45
CA VAL A 122 -86.21 -13.70 -61.90
C VAL A 122 -85.14 -12.72 -62.38
N TYR A 123 -84.22 -13.20 -63.21
CA TYR A 123 -83.16 -12.39 -63.79
C TYR A 123 -83.45 -12.23 -65.28
N GLU A 124 -83.95 -11.06 -65.67
CA GLU A 124 -84.20 -10.71 -67.07
C GLU A 124 -83.12 -9.76 -67.58
N GLY A 125 -82.11 -10.31 -68.26
CA GLY A 125 -80.96 -9.53 -68.75
C GLY A 125 -80.13 -8.96 -67.59
N ASN A 126 -80.18 -7.63 -67.42
CA ASN A 126 -79.51 -6.91 -66.34
C ASN A 126 -80.47 -6.49 -65.21
N GLU A 127 -81.75 -6.87 -65.29
CA GLU A 127 -82.73 -6.57 -64.26
C GLU A 127 -82.89 -7.74 -63.30
N HIS A 128 -82.74 -7.46 -62.01
CA HIS A 128 -83.06 -8.37 -60.93
C HIS A 128 -84.48 -8.10 -60.47
N LEU A 129 -85.37 -9.05 -60.72
CA LEU A 129 -86.79 -8.97 -60.42
C LEU A 129 -87.16 -10.00 -59.35
N ILE A 130 -88.14 -9.67 -58.52
CA ILE A 130 -88.80 -10.63 -57.65
C ILE A 130 -90.25 -10.80 -58.08
N ARG A 131 -90.61 -12.02 -58.44
CA ARG A 131 -91.93 -12.38 -59.00
C ARG A 131 -92.74 -13.12 -57.96
N LEU A 132 -93.93 -12.63 -57.67
CA LEU A 132 -94.91 -13.25 -56.79
C LEU A 132 -96.09 -13.74 -57.62
N LEU A 133 -96.33 -15.04 -57.55
CA LEU A 133 -97.56 -15.65 -58.03
C LEU A 133 -98.48 -15.90 -56.84
N LYS A 134 -99.55 -15.12 -56.72
CA LYS A 134 -100.48 -15.18 -55.60
C LYS A 134 -101.85 -15.71 -56.01
N PRO A 135 -102.30 -16.85 -55.46
CA PRO A 135 -103.66 -17.32 -55.66
C PRO A 135 -104.65 -16.40 -54.93
N LEU A 136 -105.60 -15.87 -55.66
CA LEU A 136 -106.72 -15.08 -55.15
C LEU A 136 -107.83 -16.05 -54.73
N LYS A 137 -107.78 -16.49 -53.48
CA LYS A 137 -108.73 -17.44 -52.91
C LYS A 137 -110.05 -16.75 -52.58
N ALA A 138 -111.17 -17.38 -52.93
CA ALA A 138 -112.50 -16.96 -52.54
C ALA A 138 -112.66 -17.08 -51.01
N ASP A 139 -113.10 -15.99 -50.39
CA ASP A 139 -113.63 -16.01 -49.02
C ASP A 139 -115.15 -15.86 -49.03
N GLU A 140 -115.78 -15.87 -47.85
CA GLU A 140 -117.24 -15.72 -47.70
C GLU A 140 -117.82 -14.51 -48.46
N SER A 141 -117.08 -13.39 -48.53
CA SER A 141 -117.55 -12.21 -49.25
C SER A 141 -117.54 -12.39 -50.77
N CYS A 142 -116.59 -13.16 -51.30
CA CYS A 142 -116.47 -13.39 -52.74
C CYS A 142 -117.68 -14.17 -53.27
N LEU A 143 -118.25 -15.07 -52.46
CA LEU A 143 -119.37 -15.94 -52.86
C LEU A 143 -120.67 -15.18 -53.13
N SER A 144 -120.80 -13.94 -52.66
CA SER A 144 -121.95 -13.08 -52.97
C SER A 144 -122.04 -12.73 -54.46
N CYS A 145 -120.89 -12.59 -55.12
CA CYS A 145 -120.80 -12.29 -56.55
C CYS A 145 -120.34 -13.51 -57.38
N HIS A 146 -119.57 -14.43 -56.79
CA HIS A 146 -119.08 -15.65 -57.42
C HIS A 146 -119.84 -16.89 -56.91
N ALA A 147 -121.16 -16.91 -57.10
CA ALA A 147 -122.04 -17.93 -56.50
C ALA A 147 -121.78 -19.37 -57.00
N THR A 148 -121.08 -19.54 -58.13
CA THR A 148 -120.69 -20.86 -58.67
C THR A 148 -119.42 -21.41 -58.05
N SER A 149 -118.70 -20.63 -57.24
CA SER A 149 -117.47 -21.02 -56.58
C SER A 149 -117.69 -21.43 -55.13
N LYS A 150 -116.72 -22.13 -54.55
CA LYS A 150 -116.70 -22.50 -53.12
C LYS A 150 -115.65 -21.70 -52.35
N GLU A 151 -115.86 -21.55 -51.05
CA GLU A 151 -114.86 -20.97 -50.16
C GLU A 151 -113.52 -21.73 -50.30
N GLY A 152 -112.43 -20.98 -50.47
CA GLY A 152 -111.09 -21.51 -50.70
C GLY A 152 -110.80 -21.97 -52.14
N GLU A 153 -111.70 -21.78 -53.11
CA GLU A 153 -111.37 -21.90 -54.55
C GLU A 153 -110.57 -20.70 -55.04
N VAL A 154 -109.69 -20.92 -56.03
CA VAL A 154 -108.83 -19.87 -56.58
C VAL A 154 -109.55 -19.22 -57.75
N LEU A 155 -110.05 -18.01 -57.54
CA LEU A 155 -110.80 -17.24 -58.55
C LEU A 155 -109.87 -16.61 -59.59
N GLY A 156 -108.62 -16.37 -59.20
CA GLY A 156 -107.59 -15.87 -60.09
C GLY A 156 -106.20 -16.05 -59.50
N VAL A 157 -105.18 -15.85 -60.32
CA VAL A 157 -103.79 -15.79 -59.88
C VAL A 157 -103.24 -14.44 -60.27
N MET A 158 -102.78 -13.67 -59.28
CA MET A 158 -102.07 -12.42 -59.50
C MET A 158 -100.59 -12.71 -59.67
N ASP A 159 -100.07 -12.33 -60.83
CA ASP A 159 -98.66 -12.39 -61.19
C ASP A 159 -98.09 -10.99 -61.07
N LEU A 160 -97.25 -10.76 -60.08
CA LEU A 160 -96.68 -9.45 -59.74
C LEU A 160 -95.15 -9.55 -59.80
N GLU A 161 -94.53 -8.73 -60.63
CA GLU A 161 -93.07 -8.60 -60.72
C GLU A 161 -92.64 -7.23 -60.19
N LEU A 162 -91.70 -7.24 -59.25
CA LEU A 162 -91.09 -6.04 -58.67
C LEU A 162 -89.60 -5.97 -59.03
N SER A 163 -89.13 -4.81 -59.47
CA SER A 163 -87.72 -4.56 -59.76
C SER A 163 -86.93 -4.27 -58.49
N LEU A 164 -85.79 -4.96 -58.32
CA LEU A 164 -84.85 -4.78 -57.22
C LEU A 164 -83.62 -3.96 -57.61
N ASN A 165 -83.52 -3.46 -58.84
CA ASN A 165 -82.32 -2.76 -59.32
C ASN A 165 -81.94 -1.54 -58.47
N GLU A 166 -82.93 -0.75 -58.03
CA GLU A 166 -82.66 0.42 -57.18
C GLU A 166 -82.15 -0.01 -55.80
N THR A 167 -82.76 -1.05 -55.22
CA THR A 167 -82.31 -1.65 -53.96
C THR A 167 -80.90 -2.24 -54.06
N ASP A 168 -80.58 -2.92 -55.16
CA ASP A 168 -79.25 -3.48 -55.43
C ASP A 168 -78.20 -2.37 -55.61
N HIS A 169 -78.54 -1.27 -56.29
CA HIS A 169 -77.67 -0.11 -56.39
C HIS A 169 -77.38 0.54 -55.03
N GLU A 170 -78.39 0.71 -54.18
CA GLU A 170 -78.21 1.22 -52.82
C GLU A 170 -77.32 0.30 -51.97
N ILE A 171 -77.50 -1.02 -52.08
CA ILE A 171 -76.68 -2.03 -51.39
C ILE A 171 -75.23 -1.95 -51.86
N MET A 172 -75.00 -1.89 -53.17
CA MET A 172 -73.64 -1.79 -53.72
C MET A 172 -72.94 -0.50 -53.28
N SER A 173 -73.68 0.62 -53.21
CA SER A 173 -73.14 1.89 -52.71
C SER A 173 -72.79 1.82 -51.22
N SER A 174 -73.64 1.19 -50.41
CA SER A 174 -73.46 1.00 -48.97
C SER A 174 -72.28 0.06 -48.68
N LYS A 175 -72.18 -1.07 -49.39
CA LYS A 175 -71.04 -1.99 -49.31
C LYS A 175 -69.72 -1.30 -49.64
N ARG A 176 -69.70 -0.44 -50.66
CA ARG A 176 -68.52 0.36 -51.02
C ARG A 176 -68.13 1.36 -49.93
N SER A 177 -69.11 2.04 -49.32
CA SER A 177 -68.86 2.97 -48.22
C SER A 177 -68.30 2.27 -46.97
N ILE A 178 -68.85 1.12 -46.61
CA ILE A 178 -68.35 0.29 -45.49
C ILE A 178 -66.92 -0.20 -45.77
N LEU A 179 -66.64 -0.68 -47.00
CA LEU A 179 -65.29 -1.12 -47.37
C LEU A 179 -64.26 0.02 -47.24
N LEU A 180 -64.58 1.21 -47.76
CA LEU A 180 -63.69 2.37 -47.69
C LEU A 180 -63.44 2.83 -46.25
N SER A 181 -64.47 2.84 -45.38
CA SER A 181 -64.30 3.21 -43.98
C SER A 181 -63.49 2.18 -43.17
N MET A 182 -63.60 0.89 -43.49
CA MET A 182 -62.74 -0.15 -42.89
C MET A 182 -61.27 0.02 -43.32
N ILE A 183 -61.01 0.30 -44.60
CA ILE A 183 -59.65 0.51 -45.10
C ILE A 183 -58.99 1.70 -44.40
N THR A 184 -59.71 2.84 -44.28
CA THR A 184 -59.16 4.02 -43.61
C THR A 184 -58.87 3.76 -42.12
N ALA A 185 -59.77 3.06 -41.41
CA ALA A 185 -59.55 2.67 -40.02
C ALA A 185 -58.28 1.81 -39.84
N VAL A 186 -58.05 0.84 -40.72
CA VAL A 186 -56.82 0.02 -40.70
C VAL A 186 -55.58 0.87 -40.95
N VAL A 187 -55.62 1.78 -41.92
CA VAL A 187 -54.47 2.66 -42.22
C VAL A 187 -54.11 3.54 -41.03
N PHE A 188 -55.08 4.20 -40.39
CA PHE A 188 -54.84 5.02 -39.21
C PHE A 188 -54.38 4.20 -38.00
N GLY A 189 -54.96 3.01 -37.79
CA GLY A 189 -54.53 2.09 -36.75
C GLY A 189 -53.07 1.64 -36.94
N MET A 190 -52.69 1.29 -38.17
CA MET A 190 -51.32 0.91 -38.52
C MET A 190 -50.33 2.07 -38.35
N LEU A 191 -50.73 3.30 -38.69
CA LEU A 191 -49.91 4.49 -38.48
C LEU A 191 -49.69 4.77 -36.98
N GLY A 192 -50.74 4.66 -36.16
CA GLY A 192 -50.65 4.82 -34.71
C GLY A 192 -49.73 3.79 -34.06
N LEU A 193 -49.90 2.51 -34.41
CA LEU A 193 -49.02 1.43 -33.96
C LEU A 193 -47.57 1.66 -34.39
N TRP A 194 -47.35 2.12 -35.62
CA TRP A 194 -45.99 2.43 -36.10
C TRP A 194 -45.30 3.50 -35.25
N ILE A 195 -45.99 4.60 -34.94
CA ILE A 195 -45.46 5.68 -34.10
C ILE A 195 -45.18 5.17 -32.69
N PHE A 196 -46.13 4.44 -32.09
CA PHE A 196 -46.01 3.88 -30.74
C PHE A 196 -44.79 2.97 -30.60
N PHE A 197 -44.65 1.93 -31.45
CA PHE A 197 -43.50 1.02 -31.38
C PHE A 197 -42.17 1.75 -31.62
N THR A 198 -42.15 2.77 -32.47
CA THR A 198 -40.92 3.53 -32.76
C THR A 198 -40.47 4.33 -31.54
N LYS A 199 -41.40 5.04 -30.88
CA LYS A 199 -41.08 5.91 -29.74
C LYS A 199 -40.88 5.15 -28.44
N GLU A 200 -41.76 4.19 -28.13
CA GLU A 200 -41.78 3.52 -26.82
C GLU A 200 -40.84 2.31 -26.76
N LEU A 201 -40.65 1.57 -27.85
CA LEU A 201 -39.85 0.34 -27.81
C LEU A 201 -38.52 0.45 -28.54
N ILE A 202 -38.54 0.88 -29.81
CA ILE A 202 -37.36 0.79 -30.68
C ILE A 202 -36.31 1.84 -30.33
N THR A 203 -36.72 3.08 -30.10
CA THR A 203 -35.75 4.15 -29.79
C THR A 203 -35.01 3.86 -28.47
N PRO A 204 -35.68 3.47 -27.36
CA PRO A 204 -34.99 3.06 -26.13
C PRO A 204 -34.11 1.83 -26.30
N LEU A 205 -34.55 0.81 -27.06
CA LEU A 205 -33.74 -0.38 -27.33
C LEU A 205 -32.47 -0.05 -28.15
N ASN A 206 -32.58 0.83 -29.14
CA ASN A 206 -31.42 1.30 -29.91
C ASN A 206 -30.45 2.10 -29.03
N ASN A 207 -30.93 2.91 -28.09
CA ASN A 207 -30.05 3.61 -27.15
C ASN A 207 -29.29 2.63 -26.25
N LEU A 208 -29.94 1.56 -25.78
CA LEU A 208 -29.28 0.47 -25.05
C LEU A 208 -28.19 -0.20 -25.90
N ILE A 209 -28.50 -0.53 -27.15
CA ILE A 209 -27.53 -1.15 -28.08
C ILE A 209 -26.36 -0.21 -28.35
N LEU A 210 -26.61 1.08 -28.60
CA LEU A 210 -25.56 2.07 -28.82
C LEU A 210 -24.68 2.23 -27.59
N MET A 211 -25.26 2.30 -26.39
CA MET A 211 -24.49 2.35 -25.14
C MET A 211 -23.65 1.09 -24.95
N ALA A 212 -24.23 -0.10 -25.13
CA ALA A 212 -23.51 -1.35 -25.02
C ALA A 212 -22.39 -1.47 -26.06
N SER A 213 -22.63 -1.00 -27.28
CA SER A 213 -21.62 -0.96 -28.35
C SER A 213 -20.49 0.01 -28.04
N ASP A 214 -20.79 1.20 -27.49
CA ASP A 214 -19.79 2.19 -27.07
C ASP A 214 -18.91 1.65 -25.93
N LEU A 215 -19.52 0.91 -24.99
CA LEU A 215 -18.79 0.26 -23.89
C LEU A 215 -17.94 -0.93 -24.35
N ALA A 216 -18.38 -1.69 -25.37
CA ALA A 216 -17.70 -2.90 -25.82
C ALA A 216 -16.65 -2.66 -26.92
N MET A 217 -16.90 -1.70 -27.81
CA MET A 217 -16.10 -1.46 -29.02
C MET A 217 -15.68 0.02 -29.18
N GLY A 218 -16.26 0.94 -28.42
CA GLY A 218 -16.01 2.37 -28.51
C GLY A 218 -14.89 2.86 -27.58
N GLU A 219 -14.90 4.16 -27.30
CA GLU A 219 -13.91 4.85 -26.45
C GLU A 219 -14.13 4.61 -24.96
N GLY A 220 -15.06 3.73 -24.57
CA GLY A 220 -15.34 3.44 -23.16
C GLY A 220 -15.68 4.70 -22.35
N ASP A 221 -16.54 5.58 -22.88
CA ASP A 221 -16.97 6.80 -22.18
C ASP A 221 -17.95 6.47 -21.05
N LEU A 222 -17.38 6.24 -19.87
CA LEU A 222 -18.09 5.92 -18.64
C LEU A 222 -18.80 7.13 -18.02
N THR A 223 -18.74 8.32 -18.64
CA THR A 223 -19.49 9.51 -18.19
C THR A 223 -20.92 9.53 -18.73
N LYS A 224 -21.20 8.77 -19.81
CA LYS A 224 -22.52 8.73 -20.43
C LYS A 224 -23.52 7.92 -19.58
N ARG A 225 -24.79 8.31 -19.62
CA ARG A 225 -25.90 7.63 -18.93
C ARG A 225 -27.12 7.51 -19.84
N LEU A 226 -27.82 6.38 -19.73
CA LEU A 226 -29.10 6.18 -20.37
C LEU A 226 -30.20 6.93 -19.61
N LYS A 227 -31.02 7.70 -20.32
CA LYS A 227 -32.20 8.36 -19.74
C LYS A 227 -33.30 7.32 -19.49
N ILE A 228 -33.74 7.20 -18.24
CA ILE A 228 -34.85 6.31 -17.86
C ILE A 228 -36.17 7.06 -18.11
N LYS A 229 -36.95 6.60 -19.08
CA LYS A 229 -38.22 7.24 -19.50
C LYS A 229 -39.48 6.45 -19.12
N SER A 230 -39.33 5.18 -18.79
CA SER A 230 -40.42 4.24 -18.51
C SER A 230 -40.02 3.36 -17.33
N GLU A 231 -41.01 2.78 -16.64
CA GLU A 231 -40.80 1.78 -15.57
C GLU A 231 -40.96 0.33 -16.06
N ASP A 232 -41.11 0.14 -17.37
CA ASP A 232 -41.16 -1.16 -18.02
C ASP A 232 -39.81 -1.89 -18.02
N GLU A 233 -39.76 -3.05 -18.68
CA GLU A 233 -38.57 -3.88 -18.82
C GLU A 233 -37.39 -3.12 -19.44
N VAL A 234 -37.64 -2.19 -20.36
CA VAL A 234 -36.59 -1.40 -21.05
C VAL A 234 -36.04 -0.32 -20.12
N GLY A 235 -36.92 0.31 -19.34
CA GLY A 235 -36.54 1.24 -18.27
C GLY A 235 -35.68 0.58 -17.19
N ARG A 236 -36.10 -0.60 -16.72
CA ARG A 236 -35.33 -1.41 -15.75
C ARG A 236 -33.98 -1.84 -16.30
N ALA A 237 -33.90 -2.28 -17.56
CA ALA A 237 -32.64 -2.60 -18.22
C ALA A 237 -31.70 -1.39 -18.30
N SER A 238 -32.24 -0.20 -18.63
CA SER A 238 -31.47 1.05 -18.65
C SER A 238 -30.92 1.41 -17.28
N LYS A 239 -31.68 1.18 -16.20
CA LYS A 239 -31.22 1.37 -14.82
C LYS A 239 -30.05 0.45 -14.48
N PHE A 240 -30.15 -0.85 -14.79
CA PHE A 240 -29.06 -1.80 -14.52
C PHE A 240 -27.80 -1.50 -15.33
N ILE A 241 -27.92 -1.06 -16.59
CA ILE A 241 -26.77 -0.61 -17.37
C ILE A 241 -26.11 0.63 -16.73
N ASN A 242 -26.89 1.61 -16.29
CA ASN A 242 -26.32 2.78 -15.59
C ASN A 242 -25.58 2.39 -14.30
N THR A 243 -26.16 1.50 -13.48
CA THR A 243 -25.49 0.97 -12.27
C THR A 243 -24.23 0.18 -12.61
N PHE A 244 -24.23 -0.57 -13.71
CA PHE A 244 -23.03 -1.25 -14.19
C PHE A 244 -21.93 -0.25 -14.60
N ILE A 245 -22.27 0.78 -15.38
CA ILE A 245 -21.33 1.85 -15.78
C ILE A 245 -20.75 2.54 -14.53
N GLU A 246 -21.58 2.88 -13.54
CA GLU A 246 -21.13 3.49 -12.28
C GLU A 246 -20.11 2.62 -11.53
N LYS A 247 -20.36 1.31 -11.43
CA LYS A 247 -19.42 0.37 -10.80
C LYS A 247 -18.09 0.30 -11.55
N ILE A 248 -18.12 0.27 -12.89
CA ILE A 248 -16.89 0.26 -13.71
C ILE A 248 -16.15 1.60 -13.54
N GLN A 249 -16.84 2.73 -13.58
CA GLN A 249 -16.27 4.06 -13.39
C GLN A 249 -15.54 4.16 -12.04
N SER A 250 -16.19 3.73 -10.96
CA SER A 250 -15.58 3.67 -9.62
C SER A 250 -14.37 2.73 -9.58
N THR A 251 -14.45 1.55 -10.22
CA THR A 251 -13.32 0.61 -10.29
C THR A 251 -12.13 1.21 -11.03
N VAL A 252 -12.34 1.87 -12.17
CA VAL A 252 -11.26 2.53 -12.93
C VAL A 252 -10.66 3.68 -12.12
N ALA A 253 -11.48 4.47 -11.43
CA ALA A 253 -10.99 5.55 -10.56
C ALA A 253 -10.08 5.04 -9.43
N ILE A 254 -10.53 4.02 -8.69
CA ILE A 254 -9.73 3.38 -7.62
C ILE A 254 -8.44 2.76 -8.19
N THR A 255 -8.53 2.15 -9.38
CA THR A 255 -7.35 1.55 -10.02
C THR A 255 -6.33 2.62 -10.44
N LYS A 256 -6.79 3.79 -10.95
CA LYS A 256 -5.91 4.94 -11.26
C LYS A 256 -5.23 5.49 -10.01
N GLU A 257 -5.96 5.63 -8.91
CA GLU A 257 -5.40 6.06 -7.63
C GLU A 257 -4.33 5.07 -7.12
N THR A 258 -4.64 3.78 -7.13
CA THR A 258 -3.70 2.70 -6.75
C THR A 258 -2.47 2.69 -7.66
N SER A 259 -2.65 2.95 -8.96
CA SER A 259 -1.56 3.11 -9.92
C SER A 259 -0.62 4.26 -9.51
N GLY A 260 -1.17 5.42 -9.17
CA GLY A 260 -0.38 6.56 -8.65
C GLY A 260 0.42 6.19 -7.40
N GLN A 261 -0.19 5.52 -6.43
CA GLN A 261 0.50 5.04 -5.22
C GLN A 261 1.64 4.06 -5.53
N ASN A 262 1.44 3.15 -6.49
CA ASN A 262 2.50 2.23 -6.94
C ASN A 262 3.67 2.97 -7.59
N LEU A 263 3.40 4.04 -8.34
CA LEU A 263 4.45 4.87 -8.93
C LEU A 263 5.30 5.54 -7.85
N ASP A 264 4.66 6.13 -6.84
CA ASP A 264 5.32 6.75 -5.71
C ASP A 264 6.17 5.73 -4.94
N MET A 265 5.61 4.55 -4.68
CA MET A 265 6.32 3.46 -4.00
C MET A 265 7.51 2.94 -4.81
N GLY A 266 7.39 2.84 -6.14
CA GLY A 266 8.50 2.52 -7.03
C GLY A 266 9.63 3.57 -6.95
N ASN A 267 9.28 4.86 -6.94
CA ASN A 267 10.25 5.95 -6.78
C ASN A 267 10.94 5.92 -5.42
N GLU A 268 10.21 5.62 -4.34
CA GLU A 268 10.76 5.49 -3.00
C GLU A 268 11.74 4.30 -2.90
N LEU A 269 11.40 3.15 -3.48
CA LEU A 269 12.30 2.00 -3.56
C LEU A 269 13.59 2.32 -4.32
N LYS A 270 13.50 3.08 -5.41
CA LYS A 270 14.68 3.55 -6.16
C LYS A 270 15.56 4.47 -5.32
N LYS A 271 14.96 5.39 -4.57
CA LYS A 271 15.68 6.26 -3.63
C LYS A 271 16.40 5.43 -2.56
N ASN A 272 15.70 4.46 -1.97
CA ASN A 272 16.26 3.58 -0.93
C ASN A 272 17.41 2.71 -1.47
N SER A 273 17.30 2.19 -2.69
CA SER A 273 18.40 1.50 -3.38
C SER A 273 19.65 2.39 -3.51
N THR A 274 19.45 3.65 -3.90
CA THR A 274 20.56 4.61 -4.07
C THR A 274 21.24 4.91 -2.72
N VAL A 275 20.45 5.06 -1.65
CA VAL A 275 20.96 5.25 -0.28
C VAL A 275 21.72 4.01 0.20
N LEU A 276 21.21 2.80 -0.04
CA LEU A 276 21.89 1.55 0.31
C LEU A 276 23.24 1.42 -0.39
N ALA A 277 23.30 1.70 -1.69
CA ALA A 277 24.55 1.67 -2.45
C ALA A 277 25.58 2.68 -1.90
N LYS A 278 25.13 3.88 -1.53
CA LYS A 278 25.98 4.89 -0.88
C LYS A 278 26.49 4.40 0.48
N ASN A 279 25.61 3.89 1.33
CA ASN A 279 25.97 3.40 2.67
C ASN A 279 26.97 2.23 2.60
N SER A 280 26.76 1.29 1.67
CA SER A 280 27.70 0.18 1.42
C SER A 280 29.10 0.70 1.06
N LYS A 281 29.18 1.71 0.19
CA LYS A 281 30.46 2.34 -0.18
C LYS A 281 31.14 3.03 1.01
N GLU A 282 30.38 3.80 1.81
CA GLU A 282 30.90 4.47 3.01
C GLU A 282 31.37 3.46 4.06
N GLN A 283 30.63 2.37 4.24
CA GLN A 283 30.99 1.28 5.15
C GLN A 283 32.31 0.61 4.74
N LEU A 284 32.52 0.36 3.44
CA LEU A 284 33.80 -0.20 2.94
C LEU A 284 34.98 0.75 3.20
N ALA A 285 34.82 2.05 2.95
CA ALA A 285 35.85 3.05 3.23
C ALA A 285 36.18 3.14 4.73
N PHE A 286 35.16 3.00 5.59
CA PHE A 286 35.36 2.97 7.04
C PHE A 286 36.14 1.72 7.48
N ILE A 287 35.85 0.54 6.90
CA ILE A 287 36.60 -0.69 7.18
C ILE A 287 38.07 -0.56 6.77
N GLU A 288 38.36 0.01 5.60
CA GLU A 288 39.75 0.25 5.15
C GLU A 288 40.53 1.14 6.14
N SER A 289 39.85 2.14 6.71
CA SER A 289 40.43 3.00 7.74
C SER A 289 40.72 2.22 9.04
N ILE A 290 39.79 1.34 9.47
CA ILE A 290 40.00 0.50 10.65
C ILE A 290 41.12 -0.52 10.39
N GLU A 291 41.23 -1.09 9.19
CA GLU A 291 42.32 -2.02 8.84
C GLU A 291 43.69 -1.33 8.99
N THR A 292 43.79 -0.09 8.53
CA THR A 292 45.01 0.72 8.70
C THR A 292 45.33 0.97 10.17
N LEU A 293 44.33 1.38 10.97
CA LEU A 293 44.48 1.59 12.41
C LEU A 293 44.91 0.31 13.13
N THR A 294 44.35 -0.83 12.73
CA THR A 294 44.63 -2.14 13.31
C THR A 294 46.07 -2.57 13.03
N LYS A 295 46.60 -2.30 11.82
CA LYS A 295 48.02 -2.49 11.49
C LYS A 295 48.93 -1.61 12.34
N GLU A 296 48.53 -0.36 12.58
CA GLU A 296 49.28 0.55 13.44
C GLU A 296 49.29 0.08 14.91
N ILE A 297 48.15 -0.40 15.42
CA ILE A 297 48.06 -1.03 16.75
C ILE A 297 49.01 -2.22 16.84
N GLY A 298 49.01 -3.12 15.84
CA GLY A 298 49.91 -4.27 15.79
C GLY A 298 51.38 -3.85 15.92
N ARG A 299 51.83 -2.88 15.12
CA ARG A 299 53.20 -2.34 15.19
C ARG A 299 53.52 -1.73 16.55
N ASN A 300 52.58 -0.98 17.14
CA ASN A 300 52.79 -0.37 18.45
C ASN A 300 52.85 -1.41 19.58
N LEU A 301 52.14 -2.53 19.46
CA LEU A 301 52.23 -3.64 20.41
C LEU A 301 53.59 -4.33 20.34
N ASP A 302 54.12 -4.58 19.14
CA ASP A 302 55.46 -5.16 18.95
C ASP A 302 56.53 -4.29 19.63
N ILE A 303 56.47 -2.96 19.41
CA ILE A 303 57.39 -1.99 20.05
C ILE A 303 57.21 -1.98 21.57
N THR A 304 55.96 -2.06 22.06
CA THR A 304 55.68 -2.07 23.50
C THR A 304 56.24 -3.33 24.16
N GLU A 305 56.14 -4.49 23.50
CA GLU A 305 56.73 -5.74 23.97
C GLU A 305 58.26 -5.65 24.01
N GLU A 306 58.89 -5.13 22.96
CA GLU A 306 60.34 -4.90 22.91
C GLU A 306 60.81 -4.01 24.07
N TYR A 307 60.13 -2.88 24.31
CA TYR A 307 60.45 -1.99 25.43
C TYR A 307 60.24 -2.62 26.79
N ALA A 308 59.18 -3.42 26.99
CA ALA A 308 58.96 -4.12 28.25
C ALA A 308 60.06 -5.17 28.52
N VAL A 309 60.51 -5.88 27.48
CA VAL A 309 61.64 -6.82 27.59
C VAL A 309 62.93 -6.09 27.91
N SER A 310 63.26 -5.02 27.19
CA SER A 310 64.45 -4.20 27.45
C SER A 310 64.43 -3.61 28.87
N THR A 311 63.29 -3.07 29.31
CA THR A 311 63.13 -2.53 30.66
C THR A 311 63.37 -3.60 31.71
N THR A 312 62.87 -4.82 31.50
CA THR A 312 63.09 -5.94 32.43
C THR A 312 64.56 -6.32 32.55
N GLN A 313 65.31 -6.28 31.43
CA GLN A 313 66.76 -6.52 31.42
C GLN A 313 67.52 -5.42 32.17
N ASP A 314 67.17 -4.15 31.93
CA ASP A 314 67.79 -3.00 32.61
C ASP A 314 67.52 -3.02 34.13
N LEU A 315 66.30 -3.40 34.54
CA LEU A 315 65.94 -3.58 35.94
C LEU A 315 66.76 -4.69 36.59
N ASP A 316 66.99 -5.84 35.92
CA ASP A 316 67.80 -6.93 36.47
C ASP A 316 69.26 -6.52 36.65
N LEU A 317 69.82 -5.80 35.68
CA LEU A 317 71.18 -5.26 35.77
C LEU A 317 71.30 -4.24 36.92
N THR A 318 70.32 -3.35 37.06
CA THR A 318 70.28 -2.34 38.13
C THR A 318 70.16 -3.02 39.49
N ARG A 319 69.33 -4.07 39.62
CA ARG A 319 69.17 -4.87 40.84
C ARG A 319 70.49 -5.50 41.27
N LYS A 320 71.21 -6.15 40.35
CA LYS A 320 72.54 -6.73 40.59
C LYS A 320 73.57 -5.67 41.01
N THR A 321 73.52 -4.50 40.39
CA THR A 321 74.42 -3.39 40.72
C THR A 321 74.16 -2.86 42.14
N LEU A 322 72.90 -2.73 42.54
CA LEU A 322 72.52 -2.34 43.90
C LEU A 322 72.89 -3.39 44.96
N GLU A 323 72.72 -4.68 44.66
CA GLU A 323 73.18 -5.77 45.52
C GLU A 323 74.70 -5.68 45.75
N GLY A 324 75.47 -5.47 44.68
CA GLY A 324 76.91 -5.24 44.79
C GLY A 324 77.25 -3.97 45.59
N PHE A 325 76.53 -2.87 45.37
CA PHE A 325 76.74 -1.62 46.08
C PHE A 325 76.49 -1.76 47.60
N ALA A 326 75.37 -2.39 47.99
CA ALA A 326 75.05 -2.65 49.39
C ALA A 326 76.08 -3.57 50.06
N SER A 327 76.58 -4.59 49.35
CA SER A 327 77.64 -5.47 49.83
C SER A 327 78.93 -4.69 50.13
N HIS A 328 79.40 -3.87 49.19
CA HIS A 328 80.61 -3.06 49.40
C HIS A 328 80.46 -2.06 50.54
N LEU A 329 79.28 -1.43 50.70
CA LEU A 329 79.04 -0.55 51.84
C LEU A 329 79.07 -1.31 53.17
N SER A 330 78.54 -2.53 53.21
CA SER A 330 78.62 -3.37 54.41
C SER A 330 80.08 -3.68 54.79
N GLU A 331 80.94 -3.96 53.81
CA GLU A 331 82.38 -4.14 54.03
C GLU A 331 83.03 -2.86 54.56
N VAL A 332 82.65 -1.68 54.05
CA VAL A 332 83.14 -0.39 54.55
C VAL A 332 82.74 -0.16 56.01
N VAL A 333 81.50 -0.48 56.39
CA VAL A 333 81.04 -0.37 57.79
C VAL A 333 81.83 -1.32 58.70
N GLU A 334 82.13 -2.54 58.24
CA GLU A 334 82.96 -3.49 58.99
C GLU A 334 84.40 -3.00 59.16
N MET A 335 85.00 -2.44 58.10
CA MET A 335 86.33 -1.82 58.15
C MET A 335 86.37 -0.65 59.14
N ILE A 336 85.35 0.22 59.11
CA ILE A 336 85.21 1.33 60.05
C ILE A 336 85.11 0.83 61.50
N ALA A 337 84.32 -0.22 61.75
CA ALA A 337 84.21 -0.79 63.09
C ALA A 337 85.57 -1.29 63.62
N ARG A 338 86.37 -1.91 62.73
CA ARG A 338 87.74 -2.33 63.06
C ARG A 338 88.66 -1.12 63.32
N ASP A 339 88.60 -0.08 62.49
CA ASP A 339 89.43 1.11 62.65
C ASP A 339 89.09 1.91 63.92
N SER A 340 87.80 2.01 64.26
CA SER A 340 87.34 2.60 65.53
C SER A 340 87.91 1.83 66.73
N SER A 341 87.95 0.49 66.67
CA SER A 341 88.58 -0.34 67.70
C SER A 341 90.09 -0.07 67.81
N ASN A 342 90.80 0.04 66.68
CA ASN A 342 92.23 0.35 66.63
C ASN A 342 92.54 1.74 67.21
N GLN A 343 91.71 2.75 66.92
CA GLN A 343 91.84 4.09 67.49
C GLN A 343 91.63 4.10 69.00
N GLY A 344 90.66 3.34 69.51
CA GLY A 344 90.46 3.16 70.96
C GLY A 344 91.74 2.66 71.65
N GLN A 345 92.41 1.67 71.07
CA GLN A 345 93.70 1.18 71.58
C GLN A 345 94.83 2.23 71.48
N LEU A 346 94.80 3.09 70.47
CA LEU A 346 95.80 4.15 70.30
C LEU A 346 95.64 5.24 71.38
N VAL A 347 94.40 5.62 71.70
CA VAL A 347 94.09 6.56 72.79
C VAL A 347 94.62 6.03 74.14
N GLU A 348 94.46 4.74 74.42
CA GLU A 348 95.04 4.13 75.64
C GLU A 348 96.57 4.24 75.68
N LYS A 349 97.25 4.00 74.55
CA LYS A 349 98.72 4.16 74.45
C LYS A 349 99.16 5.60 74.65
N ILE A 350 98.41 6.57 74.13
CA ILE A 350 98.66 8.00 74.31
C ILE A 350 98.54 8.40 75.78
N HIS A 351 97.48 7.96 76.47
CA HIS A 351 97.35 8.20 77.90
C HIS A 351 98.52 7.64 78.71
N SER A 352 99.05 6.48 78.31
CA SER A 352 100.27 5.93 78.91
C SER A 352 101.50 6.82 78.66
N LEU A 353 101.67 7.36 77.46
CA LEU A 353 102.77 8.29 77.14
C LEU A 353 102.68 9.60 77.92
N ILE A 354 101.48 10.18 78.09
CA ILE A 354 101.27 11.37 78.92
C ILE A 354 101.69 11.10 80.37
N ALA A 355 101.28 9.95 80.92
CA ALA A 355 101.66 9.55 82.27
C ALA A 355 103.20 9.41 82.41
N GLN A 356 103.86 8.79 81.43
CA GLN A 356 105.33 8.68 81.41
C GLN A 356 106.02 10.05 81.28
N ALA A 357 105.50 10.96 80.44
CA ALA A 357 106.03 12.31 80.28
C ALA A 357 105.90 13.12 81.59
N ASN A 358 104.77 13.00 82.30
CA ASN A 358 104.58 13.62 83.60
C ASN A 358 105.55 13.05 84.66
N GLN A 359 105.76 11.73 84.66
CA GLN A 359 106.76 11.10 85.53
C GLN A 359 108.17 11.62 85.24
N ILE A 360 108.53 11.85 83.98
CA ILE A 360 109.80 12.50 83.61
C ILE A 360 109.87 13.92 84.19
N LYS A 361 108.80 14.72 84.11
CA LYS A 361 108.76 16.08 84.70
C LYS A 361 108.98 16.07 86.21
N GLU A 362 108.42 15.10 86.92
CA GLU A 362 108.65 14.92 88.36
C GLU A 362 110.12 14.63 88.64
N VAL A 363 110.74 13.69 87.89
CA VAL A 363 112.17 13.38 88.04
C VAL A 363 113.04 14.60 87.75
N LEU A 364 112.75 15.37 86.69
CA LEU A 364 113.47 16.61 86.38
C LEU A 364 113.32 17.68 87.47
N THR A 365 112.20 17.70 88.19
CA THR A 365 112.00 18.53 89.39
C THR A 365 112.96 18.15 90.50
N VAL A 366 113.01 16.87 90.85
CA VAL A 366 113.95 16.37 91.87
C VAL A 366 115.41 16.66 91.49
N ILE A 367 115.81 16.46 90.23
CA ILE A 367 117.20 16.74 89.80
C ILE A 367 117.50 18.24 89.84
N ALA A 368 116.54 19.10 89.52
CA ALA A 368 116.74 20.56 89.63
C ALA A 368 116.91 20.99 91.08
N ASP A 369 116.10 20.45 92.00
CA ASP A 369 116.23 20.71 93.42
C ASP A 369 117.61 20.26 93.94
N ILE A 370 118.10 19.10 93.48
CA ILE A 370 119.47 18.62 93.78
C ILE A 370 120.53 19.57 93.20
N ALA A 371 120.36 20.05 91.97
CA ALA A 371 121.30 20.98 91.34
C ALA A 371 121.32 22.33 92.06
N ASP A 372 120.16 22.86 92.48
CA ASP A 372 120.02 24.08 93.29
C ASP A 372 120.69 23.91 94.67
N GLN A 373 120.46 22.79 95.34
CA GLN A 373 121.13 22.45 96.60
C GLN A 373 122.64 22.34 96.40
N THR A 374 123.10 21.72 95.32
CA THR A 374 124.52 21.57 94.99
C THR A 374 125.15 22.93 94.71
N ASN A 375 124.45 23.83 94.02
CA ASN A 375 124.88 25.20 93.75
C ASN A 375 125.03 26.01 95.05
N LEU A 376 124.06 25.89 95.96
CA LEU A 376 124.10 26.55 97.28
C LEU A 376 125.22 25.98 98.18
N LEU A 377 125.41 24.66 98.17
CA LEU A 377 126.51 24.01 98.90
C LEU A 377 127.88 24.44 98.35
N ALA A 378 128.01 24.50 97.03
CA ALA A 378 129.23 24.96 96.35
C ALA A 378 129.50 26.45 96.62
N LEU A 379 128.47 27.29 96.65
CA LEU A 379 128.58 28.70 97.02
C LEU A 379 129.05 28.87 98.47
N ASN A 380 128.45 28.13 99.41
CA ASN A 380 128.88 28.14 100.81
C ASN A 380 130.33 27.66 100.97
N ALA A 381 130.74 26.63 100.22
CA ALA A 381 132.11 26.15 100.19
C ALA A 381 133.08 27.17 99.59
N ALA A 382 132.68 27.89 98.52
CA ALA A 382 133.49 28.95 97.92
C ALA A 382 133.67 30.15 98.86
N ILE A 383 132.61 30.53 99.59
CA ILE A 383 132.66 31.56 100.63
C ILE A 383 133.64 31.16 101.75
N GLU A 384 133.55 29.94 102.26
CA GLU A 384 134.41 29.48 103.36
C GLU A 384 135.87 29.29 102.89
N ALA A 385 136.08 28.88 101.63
CA ALA A 385 137.40 28.81 101.02
C ALA A 385 138.03 30.20 100.82
N ALA A 386 137.24 31.22 100.45
CA ALA A 386 137.70 32.62 100.41
C ALA A 386 138.04 33.16 101.81
N ARG A 387 137.29 32.72 102.83
CA ARG A 387 137.49 33.07 104.24
C ARG A 387 138.79 32.50 104.82
N ALA A 388 139.24 31.35 104.32
CA ALA A 388 140.49 30.68 104.71
C ALA A 388 141.77 31.25 104.05
N GLY A 389 141.66 32.27 103.18
CA GLY A 389 142.79 32.96 102.56
C GLY A 389 143.68 32.06 101.69
N GLU A 390 145.01 32.19 101.79
CA GLU A 390 145.98 31.44 100.95
C GLU A 390 145.88 29.90 101.13
N HIS A 391 145.45 29.40 102.29
CA HIS A 391 145.27 27.96 102.54
C HIS A 391 144.02 27.37 101.86
N GLY A 392 143.06 28.22 101.44
CA GLY A 392 141.79 27.81 100.83
C GLY A 392 141.79 27.77 99.29
N ARG A 393 142.86 28.21 98.61
CA ARG A 393 142.90 28.37 97.14
C ARG A 393 142.52 27.11 96.35
N GLY A 394 143.01 25.94 96.75
CA GLY A 394 142.67 24.67 96.07
C GLY A 394 141.20 24.29 96.23
N PHE A 395 140.63 24.50 97.42
CA PHE A 395 139.21 24.26 97.70
C PHE A 395 138.31 25.27 97.00
N ALA A 396 138.71 26.54 96.90
CA ALA A 396 137.95 27.56 96.16
C ALA A 396 137.78 27.20 94.69
N VAL A 397 138.83 26.68 94.03
CA VAL A 397 138.77 26.25 92.62
C VAL A 397 137.81 25.07 92.44
N VAL A 398 137.85 24.08 93.33
CA VAL A 398 136.92 22.94 93.28
C VAL A 398 135.48 23.39 93.55
N ALA A 399 135.26 24.26 94.53
CA ALA A 399 133.94 24.79 94.84
C ALA A 399 133.36 25.60 93.66
N ASP A 400 134.15 26.46 93.01
CA ASP A 400 133.70 27.17 91.81
C ASP A 400 133.44 26.24 90.62
N GLU A 401 134.20 25.14 90.47
CA GLU A 401 133.98 24.16 89.40
C GLU A 401 132.69 23.35 89.65
N VAL A 402 132.41 22.97 90.91
CA VAL A 402 131.15 22.33 91.30
C VAL A 402 129.97 23.30 91.12
N ARG A 403 130.15 24.59 91.44
CA ARG A 403 129.15 25.64 91.22
C ARG A 403 128.81 25.77 89.73
N LYS A 404 129.83 25.89 88.87
CA LYS A 404 129.64 25.94 87.41
C LYS A 404 128.98 24.68 86.85
N LEU A 405 129.30 23.50 87.40
CA LEU A 405 128.66 22.25 87.01
C LEU A 405 127.18 22.21 87.41
N ALA A 406 126.84 22.69 88.61
CA ALA A 406 125.47 22.83 89.08
C ALA A 406 124.66 23.83 88.22
N GLU A 407 125.23 25.00 87.92
CA GLU A 407 124.62 25.99 87.00
C GLU A 407 124.41 25.41 85.60
N ARG A 408 125.39 24.67 85.06
CA ARG A 408 125.27 23.97 83.77
C ARG A 408 124.22 22.86 83.79
N THR A 409 124.08 22.17 84.92
CA THR A 409 123.05 21.13 85.13
C THR A 409 121.66 21.76 85.17
N GLN A 410 121.46 22.85 85.92
CA GLN A 410 120.19 23.61 85.93
C GLN A 410 119.81 24.10 84.54
N LYS A 411 120.77 24.65 83.77
CA LYS A 411 120.53 25.07 82.39
C LYS A 411 120.07 23.91 81.51
N SER A 412 120.76 22.77 81.59
CA SER A 412 120.41 21.57 80.82
C SER A 412 119.03 21.01 81.22
N LEU A 413 118.70 21.03 82.52
CA LEU A 413 117.38 20.63 83.01
C LEU A 413 116.26 21.55 82.52
N SER A 414 116.53 22.86 82.43
CA SER A 414 115.59 23.82 81.84
C SER A 414 115.31 23.51 80.36
N GLU A 415 116.36 23.20 79.60
CA GLU A 415 116.25 22.78 78.18
C GLU A 415 115.49 21.45 78.03
N ILE A 416 115.76 20.45 78.89
CA ILE A 416 115.05 19.16 78.88
C ILE A 416 113.58 19.35 79.30
N ARG A 417 113.29 20.19 80.30
CA ARG A 417 111.90 20.53 80.68
C ARG A 417 111.14 21.21 79.55
N ALA A 418 111.76 22.18 78.88
CA ALA A 418 111.17 22.82 77.70
C ALA A 418 110.84 21.78 76.61
N THR A 419 111.78 20.87 76.33
CA THR A 419 111.58 19.78 75.36
C THR A 419 110.47 18.81 75.80
N THR A 420 110.43 18.44 77.08
CA THR A 420 109.39 17.55 77.64
C THR A 420 108.01 18.20 77.59
N ASN A 421 107.92 19.51 77.80
CA ASN A 421 106.67 20.26 77.64
C ASN A 421 106.22 20.30 76.18
N VAL A 422 107.13 20.51 75.23
CA VAL A 422 106.82 20.42 73.79
C VAL A 422 106.32 19.02 73.43
N ILE A 423 106.97 17.96 73.93
CA ILE A 423 106.51 16.57 73.71
C ILE A 423 105.12 16.36 74.30
N THR A 424 104.85 16.85 75.52
CA THR A 424 103.53 16.70 76.15
C THR A 424 102.46 17.38 75.32
N GLN A 425 102.72 18.63 74.88
CA GLN A 425 101.80 19.37 74.02
C GLN A 425 101.56 18.64 72.70
N SER A 426 102.61 18.14 72.04
CA SER A 426 102.46 17.36 70.81
C SER A 426 101.66 16.06 71.02
N ILE A 427 101.75 15.43 72.19
CA ILE A 427 100.94 14.24 72.52
C ILE A 427 99.46 14.64 72.71
N ASP A 428 99.20 15.76 73.39
CA ASP A 428 97.84 16.29 73.58
C ASP A 428 97.21 16.67 72.22
N ASP A 429 97.96 17.35 71.34
CA ASP A 429 97.53 17.70 69.99
C ASP A 429 97.16 16.45 69.18
N VAL A 430 98.01 15.41 69.20
CA VAL A 430 97.73 14.11 68.53
C VAL A 430 96.51 13.41 69.14
N SER A 431 96.31 13.52 70.45
CA SER A 431 95.11 12.97 71.12
C SER A 431 93.83 13.64 70.65
N GLU A 432 93.86 14.96 70.45
CA GLU A 432 92.73 15.72 69.92
C GLU A 432 92.45 15.35 68.46
N GLU A 433 93.49 15.24 67.63
CA GLU A 433 93.36 14.78 66.24
C GLU A 433 92.73 13.38 66.14
N ILE A 434 93.12 12.44 66.98
CA ILE A 434 92.55 11.08 67.00
C ILE A 434 91.08 11.10 67.43
N LYS A 435 90.72 11.93 68.41
CA LYS A 435 89.32 12.08 68.84
C LYS A 435 88.44 12.62 67.71
N ASN A 436 88.93 13.63 66.99
CA ASN A 436 88.22 14.19 65.84
C ASN A 436 88.10 13.15 64.72
N ALA A 437 89.18 12.45 64.38
CA ALA A 437 89.15 11.37 63.39
C ALA A 437 88.16 10.25 63.79
N SER A 438 88.03 9.93 65.07
CA SER A 438 87.07 8.94 65.56
C SER A 438 85.62 9.40 65.37
N SER A 439 85.34 10.68 65.64
CA SER A 439 84.02 11.28 65.39
C SER A 439 83.68 11.24 63.89
N ASP A 440 84.61 11.62 63.02
CA ASP A 440 84.40 11.62 61.57
C ASP A 440 84.13 10.21 61.04
N ILE A 441 84.87 9.21 61.53
CA ILE A 441 84.67 7.81 61.17
C ILE A 441 83.28 7.30 61.60
N MET A 442 82.80 7.68 62.79
CA MET A 442 81.43 7.33 63.21
C MET A 442 80.36 7.97 62.32
N GLU A 443 80.57 9.22 61.88
CA GLU A 443 79.66 9.86 60.94
C GLU A 443 79.63 9.13 59.59
N VAL A 444 80.80 8.76 59.05
CA VAL A 444 80.90 7.98 57.80
C VAL A 444 80.19 6.63 57.94
N SER A 445 80.33 5.94 59.08
CA SER A 445 79.64 4.68 59.35
C SER A 445 78.11 4.81 59.33
N ASN A 446 77.60 5.86 59.98
CA ASN A 446 76.16 6.13 60.01
C ASN A 446 75.63 6.45 58.60
N ARG A 447 76.37 7.26 57.82
CA ARG A 447 76.03 7.56 56.43
C ARG A 447 76.10 6.35 55.51
N ALA A 448 77.04 5.43 55.73
CA ALA A 448 77.11 4.18 54.99
C ALA A 448 75.90 3.28 55.31
N SER A 449 75.48 3.23 56.59
CA SER A 449 74.31 2.46 57.02
C SER A 449 73.01 2.97 56.40
N THR A 450 72.80 4.29 56.34
CA THR A 450 71.60 4.87 55.69
C THR A 450 71.59 4.66 54.18
N LEU A 451 72.76 4.62 53.53
CA LEU A 451 72.88 4.27 52.11
C LEU A 451 72.52 2.79 51.85
N ILE A 452 72.86 1.87 52.77
CA ILE A 452 72.45 0.46 52.67
C ILE A 452 70.93 0.33 52.78
N GLU A 453 70.29 1.04 53.72
CA GLU A 453 68.83 1.08 53.85
C GLU A 453 68.17 1.61 52.57
N SER A 454 68.68 2.73 52.03
CA SER A 454 68.21 3.32 50.77
C SER A 454 68.37 2.36 49.58
N ALA A 455 69.46 1.59 49.53
CA ALA A 455 69.68 0.59 48.50
C ALA A 455 68.65 -0.55 48.58
N ASN A 456 68.31 -1.00 49.79
CA ASN A 456 67.28 -2.01 50.01
C ASN A 456 65.88 -1.53 49.62
N GLU A 457 65.50 -0.31 50.00
CA GLU A 457 64.23 0.29 49.57
C GLU A 457 64.14 0.43 48.04
N THR A 458 65.25 0.82 47.41
CA THR A 458 65.31 0.92 45.95
C THR A 458 65.14 -0.45 45.30
N ARG A 459 65.71 -1.51 45.89
CA ARG A 459 65.53 -2.89 45.41
C ARG A 459 64.07 -3.33 45.42
N GLU A 460 63.34 -3.06 46.52
CA GLU A 460 61.91 -3.40 46.61
C GLU A 460 61.09 -2.69 45.52
N LYS A 461 61.39 -1.42 45.23
CA LYS A 461 60.76 -0.68 44.13
C LYS A 461 61.09 -1.26 42.75
N LEU A 462 62.31 -1.75 42.55
CA LEU A 462 62.69 -2.42 41.30
C LEU A 462 61.92 -3.74 41.11
N ASP A 463 61.74 -4.53 42.16
CA ASP A 463 60.97 -5.78 42.11
C ASP A 463 59.51 -5.50 41.70
N HIS A 464 58.88 -4.47 42.27
CA HIS A 464 57.53 -4.05 41.87
C HIS A 464 57.47 -3.56 40.41
N THR A 465 58.51 -2.88 39.95
CA THR A 465 58.62 -2.41 38.56
C THR A 465 58.78 -3.58 37.60
N MET A 466 59.51 -4.63 37.97
CA MET A 466 59.62 -5.87 37.18
C MET A 466 58.28 -6.58 37.02
N GLU A 467 57.50 -6.71 38.09
CA GLU A 467 56.14 -7.27 38.02
C GLU A 467 55.24 -6.47 37.08
N THR A 468 55.33 -5.14 37.17
CA THR A 468 54.57 -4.22 36.29
C THR A 468 54.98 -4.41 34.83
N SER A 469 56.29 -4.51 34.55
CA SER A 469 56.81 -4.75 33.19
C SER A 469 56.31 -6.08 32.61
N SER A 470 56.31 -7.14 33.41
CA SER A 470 55.73 -8.44 33.02
C SER A 470 54.23 -8.35 32.73
N SER A 471 53.47 -7.60 33.54
CA SER A 471 52.05 -7.36 33.30
C SER A 471 51.80 -6.61 32.00
N VAL A 472 52.67 -5.67 31.61
CA VAL A 472 52.60 -4.97 30.31
C VAL A 472 52.70 -5.96 29.16
N VAL A 473 53.65 -6.89 29.17
CA VAL A 473 53.80 -7.93 28.13
C VAL A 473 52.53 -8.80 28.00
N GLN A 474 51.98 -9.25 29.14
CA GLN A 474 50.75 -10.05 29.16
C GLN A 474 49.56 -9.27 28.57
N LYS A 475 49.42 -7.99 28.94
CA LYS A 475 48.35 -7.13 28.40
C LYS A 475 48.55 -6.87 26.91
N SER A 476 49.78 -6.64 26.45
CA SER A 476 50.07 -6.48 25.01
C SER A 476 49.67 -7.73 24.21
N THR A 477 49.95 -8.93 24.73
CA THR A 477 49.52 -10.20 24.11
C THR A 477 47.99 -10.31 24.03
N LEU A 478 47.28 -9.91 25.09
CA LEU A 478 45.82 -9.89 25.10
C LEU A 478 45.26 -8.89 24.07
N ILE A 479 45.82 -7.68 24.00
CA ILE A 479 45.41 -6.67 23.01
C ILE A 479 45.67 -7.19 21.60
N ALA A 480 46.82 -7.85 21.34
CA ALA A 480 47.12 -8.46 20.05
C ALA A 480 46.08 -9.52 19.65
N THR A 481 45.65 -10.34 20.60
CA THR A 481 44.60 -11.35 20.38
C THR A 481 43.26 -10.70 20.03
N ARG A 482 42.85 -9.66 20.78
CA ARG A 482 41.63 -8.88 20.47
C ARG A 482 41.71 -8.16 19.13
N THR A 483 42.90 -7.70 18.76
CA THR A 483 43.16 -7.05 17.47
C THR A 483 42.96 -8.04 16.32
N LYS A 484 43.36 -9.32 16.48
CA LYS A 484 43.08 -10.39 15.50
C LYS A 484 41.58 -10.69 15.37
N GLU A 485 40.85 -10.78 16.49
CA GLU A 485 39.39 -10.94 16.46
C GLU A 485 38.71 -9.78 15.73
N LEU A 486 39.20 -8.55 15.93
CA LEU A 486 38.69 -7.36 15.26
C LEU A 486 38.90 -7.43 13.73
N ILE A 487 40.03 -7.96 13.26
CA ILE A 487 40.29 -8.22 11.83
C ILE A 487 39.26 -9.21 11.25
N GLU A 488 38.98 -10.29 11.96
CA GLU A 488 37.99 -11.28 11.51
C GLU A 488 36.58 -10.67 11.42
N MET A 489 36.20 -9.86 12.42
CA MET A 489 34.93 -9.14 12.40
C MET A 489 34.85 -8.15 11.22
N MET A 490 35.94 -7.42 10.92
CA MET A 490 36.00 -6.55 9.74
C MET A 490 35.77 -7.31 8.44
N GLY A 491 36.38 -8.49 8.27
CA GLY A 491 36.16 -9.34 7.11
C GLY A 491 34.68 -9.73 6.93
N ARG A 492 33.98 -10.02 8.03
CA ARG A 492 32.52 -10.28 7.99
C ARG A 492 31.70 -9.04 7.60
N ILE A 493 32.11 -7.86 8.03
CA ILE A 493 31.44 -6.60 7.68
C ILE A 493 31.62 -6.29 6.18
N VAL A 494 32.77 -6.64 5.58
CA VAL A 494 32.98 -6.50 4.12
C VAL A 494 31.96 -7.35 3.36
N LEU A 495 31.82 -8.64 3.69
CA LEU A 495 30.85 -9.53 3.08
C LEU A 495 29.41 -9.00 3.22
N LEU A 496 29.04 -8.52 4.41
CA LEU A 496 27.72 -7.93 4.64
C LEU A 496 27.48 -6.66 3.79
N SER A 497 28.54 -5.88 3.54
CA SER A 497 28.46 -4.69 2.69
C SER A 497 28.24 -5.07 1.21
N GLU A 498 28.85 -6.17 0.75
CA GLU A 498 28.60 -6.73 -0.59
C GLU A 498 27.15 -7.23 -0.73
N ASP A 499 26.65 -7.98 0.25
CA ASP A 499 25.24 -8.41 0.29
C ASP A 499 24.28 -7.21 0.27
N THR A 500 24.60 -6.16 1.04
CA THR A 500 23.80 -4.93 1.08
C THR A 500 23.75 -4.23 -0.28
N LYS A 501 24.86 -4.24 -1.01
CA LYS A 501 24.93 -3.72 -2.38
C LYS A 501 24.05 -4.55 -3.32
N GLU A 502 24.12 -5.88 -3.26
CA GLU A 502 23.28 -6.77 -4.08
C GLU A 502 21.79 -6.54 -3.81
N VAL A 503 21.39 -6.40 -2.54
CA VAL A 503 20.03 -6.05 -2.15
C VAL A 503 19.62 -4.69 -2.73
N GLY A 504 20.51 -3.70 -2.68
CA GLY A 504 20.29 -2.40 -3.32
C GLY A 504 20.03 -2.52 -4.82
N GLU A 505 20.85 -3.28 -5.55
CA GLU A 505 20.65 -3.54 -6.99
C GLU A 505 19.34 -4.29 -7.27
N GLY A 506 18.97 -5.24 -6.41
CA GLY A 506 17.68 -5.92 -6.45
C GLY A 506 16.49 -4.96 -6.33
N LEU A 507 16.57 -4.03 -5.37
CA LEU A 507 15.53 -3.01 -5.17
C LEU A 507 15.40 -2.06 -6.35
N ASP A 508 16.50 -1.64 -7.00
CA ASP A 508 16.43 -0.80 -8.21
C ASP A 508 15.72 -1.53 -9.37
N ARG A 509 16.00 -2.83 -9.55
CA ARG A 509 15.30 -3.66 -10.54
C ARG A 509 13.80 -3.77 -10.24
N ILE A 510 13.43 -4.02 -8.99
CA ILE A 510 12.03 -4.09 -8.57
C ILE A 510 11.34 -2.75 -8.77
N ALA A 511 11.98 -1.65 -8.36
CA ALA A 511 11.48 -0.30 -8.54
C ALA A 511 11.18 0.01 -10.00
N LYS A 512 12.13 -0.26 -10.91
CA LYS A 512 11.92 -0.12 -12.36
C LYS A 512 10.75 -0.97 -12.85
N GLY A 513 10.69 -2.24 -12.45
CA GLY A 513 9.60 -3.13 -12.83
C GLY A 513 8.21 -2.64 -12.38
N ILE A 514 8.11 -2.06 -11.18
CA ILE A 514 6.87 -1.45 -10.67
C ILE A 514 6.52 -0.22 -11.49
N VAL A 515 7.47 0.69 -11.71
CA VAL A 515 7.24 1.92 -12.50
C VAL A 515 6.78 1.57 -13.91
N ASP A 516 7.46 0.64 -14.59
CA ASP A 516 7.13 0.25 -15.97
C ASP A 516 5.73 -0.36 -16.06
N LYS A 517 5.39 -1.30 -15.17
CA LYS A 517 4.03 -1.90 -15.11
C LYS A 517 2.95 -0.88 -14.76
N THR A 518 3.28 0.11 -13.94
CA THR A 518 2.35 1.17 -13.54
C THR A 518 2.06 2.11 -14.72
N ILE A 519 3.08 2.44 -15.52
CA ILE A 519 2.93 3.21 -16.76
C ILE A 519 2.07 2.43 -17.78
N GLU A 520 2.30 1.12 -17.93
CA GLU A 520 1.49 0.27 -18.81
C GLU A 520 0.03 0.21 -18.34
N LEU A 521 -0.20 0.04 -17.03
CA LEU A 521 -1.54 0.05 -16.45
C LEU A 521 -2.24 1.39 -16.66
N ASP A 522 -1.56 2.52 -16.39
CA ASP A 522 -2.13 3.85 -16.59
C ASP A 522 -2.50 4.10 -18.07
N LYS A 523 -1.67 3.60 -19.00
CA LYS A 523 -1.99 3.63 -20.43
C LYS A 523 -3.27 2.86 -20.77
N GLU A 524 -3.48 1.66 -20.21
CA GLU A 524 -4.71 0.91 -20.43
C GLU A 524 -5.93 1.59 -19.76
N LEU A 525 -5.76 2.16 -18.56
CA LEU A 525 -6.82 2.90 -17.86
C LEU A 525 -7.15 4.24 -18.53
N SER A 526 -6.20 4.85 -19.27
CA SER A 526 -6.41 6.09 -20.02
C SER A 526 -7.36 5.91 -21.21
N ARG A 527 -7.58 4.67 -21.66
CA ARG A 527 -8.58 4.35 -22.69
C ARG A 527 -10.00 4.59 -22.22
N PHE A 528 -10.25 4.50 -20.91
CA PHE A 528 -11.56 4.80 -20.34
C PHE A 528 -11.63 6.28 -19.98
N LYS A 529 -12.68 6.93 -20.47
CA LYS A 529 -13.05 8.28 -20.05
C LYS A 529 -13.97 8.16 -18.84
N VAL A 530 -13.45 8.59 -17.69
CA VAL A 530 -14.05 8.43 -16.36
C VAL A 530 -14.53 9.78 -15.86
#